data_AF-A0A1R4B2B7-F1
#
_entry.id   AF-A0A1R4B2B7-F1
#
_cell.length_a   1.000
_cell.length_b   1.000
_cell.length_c   1.000
_cell.angle_alpha   90.00
_cell.angle_beta   90.00
_cell.angle_gamma   90.00
#
_symmetry.space_group_name_H-M   'P 1'
#
loop_
_entity.id
_entity.type
_entity.pdbx_description
1 polymer ?
#
loop_
_entity_poly.entity_id
_entity_poly.type
_entity_poly.pdbx_seq_one_letter_code
_entity_poly.pdbx_strand_id
1 'polypeptide(L)' 'MVWKTLERVNQLRQAAMSDPEFIQSAQEHEKMLQFVEQTVEPKKRSRSSTIASRKAKSLADIYEKAAFGENSSGQEH' A
#
# COMPACT_ATOMS: atom_id res chain seq x y z
N MET A 1 10.01 -23.47 -22.52
CA MET A 1 10.48 -22.06 -22.39
C MET A 1 10.99 -21.72 -21.00
N VAL A 2 10.32 -22.12 -19.91
CA VAL A 2 10.69 -21.77 -18.51
C VAL A 2 12.13 -22.15 -18.12
N TRP A 3 12.61 -23.33 -18.53
CA TRP A 3 13.97 -23.78 -18.23
C TRP A 3 15.08 -22.88 -18.77
N LYS A 4 14.91 -22.38 -20.01
CA LYS A 4 15.84 -21.42 -20.64
C LYS A 4 15.86 -20.09 -19.87
N THR A 5 14.72 -19.66 -19.36
CA THR A 5 14.62 -18.46 -18.52
C THR A 5 15.35 -18.64 -17.20
N LEU A 6 15.21 -19.81 -16.58
CA LEU A 6 15.79 -20.11 -15.27
C LEU A 6 17.33 -20.17 -15.33
N GLU A 7 17.87 -20.76 -16.40
CA GLU A 7 19.31 -20.77 -16.67
C GLU A 7 19.87 -19.36 -16.87
N ARG A 8 19.19 -18.54 -17.69
CA ARG A 8 19.57 -17.14 -17.90
C ARG A 8 19.57 -16.33 -16.60
N VAL A 9 18.55 -16.52 -15.76
CA VAL A 9 18.48 -15.86 -14.44
C VAL A 9 19.62 -16.30 -13.53
N ASN A 10 19.98 -17.58 -13.54
CA ASN A 10 21.13 -18.07 -12.76
C ASN A 10 22.45 -17.45 -13.23
N GLN A 11 22.67 -17.34 -14.54
CA GLN A 11 23.86 -16.68 -15.10
C GLN A 11 23.93 -15.20 -14.69
N LEU A 12 22.80 -14.48 -14.79
CA LEU A 12 22.72 -13.08 -14.37
C LEU A 12 22.97 -12.92 -12.87
N ARG A 13 22.46 -13.85 -12.04
CA ARG A 13 22.75 -13.86 -10.60
C ARG A 13 24.24 -14.03 -10.33
N GLN A 14 24.89 -14.99 -11.00
CA GLN A 14 26.32 -15.24 -10.82
C GLN A 14 27.15 -14.01 -11.24
N ALA A 15 26.81 -13.39 -12.37
CA ALA A 15 27.46 -12.17 -12.82
C ALA A 15 27.29 -11.02 -11.81
N ALA A 16 26.08 -10.81 -11.30
CA ALA A 16 25.80 -9.79 -10.29
C ALA A 16 26.52 -10.06 -8.96
N MET A 17 26.64 -11.32 -8.53
CA MET A 17 27.38 -11.69 -7.31
C MET A 17 28.90 -11.62 -7.48
N SER A 18 29.41 -11.61 -8.71
CA SER A 18 30.84 -11.41 -8.98
C SER A 18 31.25 -9.94 -9.06
N ASP A 19 30.28 -9.02 -9.16
CA ASP A 19 30.52 -7.59 -9.23
C ASP A 19 30.49 -6.95 -7.81
N PRO A 20 31.63 -6.48 -7.29
CA PRO A 20 31.70 -5.90 -5.95
C PRO A 20 30.93 -4.57 -5.83
N GLU A 21 30.83 -3.78 -6.90
CA GLU A 21 30.09 -2.50 -6.89
C GLU A 21 28.59 -2.75 -6.76
N PHE A 22 28.10 -3.76 -7.46
CA PHE A 22 26.70 -4.18 -7.34
C PHE A 22 26.34 -4.63 -5.92
N ILE A 23 27.23 -5.39 -5.27
CA ILE A 23 27.01 -5.85 -3.88
C ILE A 23 26.95 -4.67 -2.92
N GLN A 24 27.87 -3.71 -3.05
CA GLN A 24 27.89 -2.52 -2.19
C GLN A 24 26.62 -1.70 -2.37
N SER A 25 26.23 -1.42 -3.62
CA SER A 25 24.99 -0.70 -3.93
C SER A 25 23.76 -1.42 -3.39
N ALA A 26 23.70 -2.75 -3.51
CA ALA A 26 22.60 -3.54 -2.97
C ALA A 26 22.51 -3.46 -1.44
N GLN A 27 23.64 -3.48 -0.73
CA GLN A 27 23.68 -3.33 0.73
C GLN A 27 23.26 -1.93 1.19
N GLU A 28 23.68 -0.89 0.48
CA GLU A 28 23.24 0.48 0.77
C GLU A 28 21.74 0.64 0.57
N HIS A 29 21.22 0.09 -0.53
CA HIS A 29 19.78 0.10 -0.80
C HIS A 29 18.98 -0.68 0.26
N GLU A 30 19.49 -1.83 0.72
CA GLU A 30 18.88 -2.58 1.83
C GLU A 30 18.78 -1.71 3.10
N LYS A 31 19.86 -1.03 3.48
CA LYS A 31 19.87 -0.11 4.64
C LYS A 31 18.88 1.03 4.48
N MET A 32 18.74 1.58 3.27
CA MET A 32 17.75 2.62 2.97
C MET A 32 16.32 2.10 3.17
N LEU A 33 16.00 0.91 2.67
CA LEU A 33 14.68 0.30 2.84
C LEU A 33 14.36 0.06 4.31
N GLN A 34 15.31 -0.46 5.09
CA GLN A 34 15.14 -0.66 6.53
C GLN A 34 14.90 0.66 7.26
N PHE A 35 15.61 1.72 6.89
CA PHE A 35 15.41 3.06 7.46
C PHE A 35 14.03 3.65 7.10
N VAL A 36 13.59 3.49 5.85
CA VAL A 36 12.27 3.93 5.40
C VAL A 36 11.17 3.11 6.06
N GLU A 37 11.33 1.79 6.20
CA GLU A 37 10.34 0.94 6.87
C GLU A 37 10.20 1.29 8.37
N GLN A 38 11.31 1.58 9.06
CA GLN A 38 11.26 2.03 10.45
C GLN A 38 10.60 3.41 10.63
N THR A 39 10.77 4.31 9.67
CA THR A 39 10.17 5.67 9.72
C THR A 39 8.72 5.69 9.21
N VAL A 40 8.35 4.72 8.38
CA VAL A 40 7.02 4.55 7.77
C VAL A 40 6.37 3.24 8.25
N GLU A 41 6.59 2.82 9.50
CA GLU A 41 5.52 2.08 10.14
C GLU A 41 4.38 3.10 10.30
N PRO A 42 3.24 2.99 9.57
CA PRO A 42 2.05 3.65 10.02
C PRO A 42 1.76 2.94 11.34
N LYS A 43 2.18 3.56 12.46
CA LYS A 43 1.86 3.18 13.84
C LYS A 43 0.54 2.47 13.74
N LYS A 44 0.52 1.14 13.85
CA LYS A 44 -0.72 0.37 13.70
C LYS A 44 -1.56 0.90 14.83
N ARG A 45 -2.35 1.94 14.55
CA ARG A 45 -3.24 2.57 15.49
C ARG A 45 -4.17 1.43 15.74
N SER A 46 -3.97 0.76 16.87
CA SER A 46 -4.91 -0.19 17.41
C SER A 46 -6.24 0.53 17.37
N ARG A 47 -7.05 0.23 16.35
CA ARG A 47 -8.42 0.75 16.20
C ARG A 47 -9.34 0.11 17.24
N SER A 48 -8.78 -0.55 18.26
CA SER A 48 -9.47 -1.45 19.15
C SER A 48 -10.09 -0.79 20.38
N SER A 49 -9.91 0.50 20.64
CA SER A 49 -10.55 1.13 21.82
C SER A 49 -11.51 2.28 21.51
N THR A 50 -11.61 2.76 20.27
CA THR A 50 -12.50 3.90 19.92
C THR A 50 -13.36 3.71 18.67
N ILE A 51 -13.17 2.64 17.88
CA ILE A 51 -14.05 2.32 16.74
C ILE A 51 -15.15 1.33 17.13
N ALA A 52 -14.92 0.46 18.12
CA ALA A 52 -15.96 -0.44 18.63
C ALA A 52 -17.16 0.29 19.25
N SER A 53 -17.00 1.55 19.69
CA SER A 53 -18.09 2.38 20.23
C SER A 53 -18.80 3.23 19.17
N ARG A 54 -18.32 3.25 17.93
CA ARG A 54 -19.01 3.91 16.82
C ARG A 54 -19.47 2.83 15.86
N LYS A 55 -20.61 2.23 16.22
CA LYS A 55 -21.48 1.43 15.36
C LYS A 55 -21.32 1.93 13.92
N ALA A 56 -20.92 1.05 13.01
CA ALA A 56 -20.81 1.40 11.59
C ALA A 56 -22.15 2.02 11.18
N LYS A 57 -22.13 3.31 10.86
CA LYS A 57 -23.34 4.04 10.49
C LYS A 57 -23.90 3.35 9.26
N SER A 58 -25.17 2.97 9.31
CA SER A 58 -25.83 2.43 8.13
C SER A 58 -25.81 3.49 7.04
N LEU A 59 -25.77 3.08 5.77
CA LEU A 59 -25.95 4.02 4.66
C LEU A 59 -27.24 4.84 4.87
N ALA A 60 -28.29 4.24 5.43
CA ALA A 60 -29.52 4.94 5.80
C ALA A 60 -29.29 6.13 6.76
N ASP A 61 -28.44 5.98 7.79
CA ASP A 61 -28.12 7.05 8.76
C ASP A 61 -27.37 8.23 8.11
N ILE A 62 -26.70 7.98 6.99
CA ILE A 62 -25.98 9.00 6.21
C ILE A 62 -26.97 9.79 5.34
N TYR A 63 -27.92 9.10 4.71
CA TYR A 63 -28.97 9.73 3.90
C TYR A 63 -29.99 10.49 4.74
N GLU A 64 -30.31 10.04 5.96
CA GLU A 64 -31.24 10.73 6.87
C GLU A 64 -30.77 12.14 7.25
N LYS A 65 -29.45 12.35 7.33
CA LYS A 65 -28.86 13.66 7.64
C LYS A 65 -28.59 14.52 6.42
N ALA A 66 -28.72 13.97 5.23
CA ALA A 66 -28.62 14.72 3.98
C ALA A 66 -30.01 15.30 3.68
N ALA A 67 -30.27 16.52 4.14
CA ALA A 67 -31.39 17.30 3.62
C ALA A 67 -31.06 17.65 2.16
N PHE A 68 -31.56 16.84 1.22
CA PHE A 68 -31.54 17.21 -0.19
C PHE A 68 -32.45 18.43 -0.33
N GLY A 69 -31.85 19.57 -0.68
CA GLY A 69 -32.61 20.78 -0.96
C GLY A 69 -33.64 20.49 -2.05
N GLU A 70 -34.86 20.96 -1.83
CA GLU A 70 -35.96 20.83 -2.78
C GLU A 70 -35.51 21.35 -4.15
N ASN A 71 -35.50 20.47 -5.14
CA ASN A 71 -35.13 20.75 -6.51
C ASN A 71 -36.23 21.60 -7.16
N SER A 72 -36.16 22.92 -6.95
CA SER A 72 -37.08 23.92 -7.50
C SER A 72 -37.09 24.00 -9.03
N SER A 73 -36.20 23.29 -9.72
CA SER A 73 -36.12 23.27 -11.18
C SER A 73 -36.89 22.14 -11.86
N GLY A 74 -37.40 21.13 -11.13
CA GLY A 74 -38.29 20.10 -11.68
C GLY A 74 -37.83 19.34 -12.94
N GLN A 75 -36.54 19.41 -13.30
CA GLN A 75 -36.02 18.70 -14.46
C GLN A 75 -35.35 17.39 -14.02
N GLU A 76 -35.99 16.28 -14.38
CA GLU A 76 -35.36 14.97 -14.42
C GLU A 76 -34.47 14.88 -15.67
N HIS A 77 -33.27 14.30 -15.51
CA HIS A 77 -32.34 14.03 -16.60
C HIS A 77 -32.71 12.77 -17.37
#